data_AF-M1QIZ2-F1
#
_entry.id   AF-M1QIZ2-F1
#
_cell.length_a   1.000
_cell.length_b   1.000
_cell.length_c   1.000
_cell.angle_alpha   90.00
_cell.angle_beta   90.00
_cell.angle_gamma   90.00
#
_symmetry.space_group_name_H-M   'P 1'
#
loop_
_entity.id
_entity.type
_entity.pdbx_description
1 polymer ?
#
loop_
_entity_poly.entity_id
_entity_poly.type
_entity_poly.pdbx_seq_one_letter_code
_entity_poly.pdbx_strand_id
1 'polypeptide(L)'
;MNINKILLIMDMENGDCTKLIGKILDVVNNFKASLDVLVVLESVKKIEDIATSFGMPFDPYMKENSIKQATYKLKHLFPKHMNVNFHVKVGDFDEEAQAVYKEVNPDMILLACNNFNKDISKFSKSTGKPILLIN
;
A
#
# COMPACT_ATOMS: atom_id res chain seq x y z
N MET A 1 -10.40 16.78 -15.50
CA MET A 1 -9.76 15.44 -15.44
C MET A 1 -10.72 14.55 -14.67
N ASN A 2 -11.16 13.43 -15.24
CA ASN A 2 -12.06 12.50 -14.54
C ASN A 2 -11.20 11.51 -13.76
N ILE A 3 -11.33 11.49 -12.44
CA ILE A 3 -10.61 10.55 -11.55
C ILE A 3 -11.62 9.47 -11.17
N ASN A 4 -11.48 8.27 -11.75
CA ASN A 4 -12.39 7.16 -11.49
C ASN A 4 -11.72 6.03 -10.70
N LYS A 5 -10.39 5.93 -10.79
CA LYS A 5 -9.58 4.93 -10.08
C LYS A 5 -8.48 5.60 -9.27
N ILE A 6 -8.45 5.30 -7.98
CA ILE A 6 -7.44 5.79 -7.06
C ILE A 6 -6.66 4.60 -6.52
N LEU A 7 -5.32 4.67 -6.61
CA LEU A 7 -4.43 3.77 -5.89
C LEU A 7 -3.89 4.48 -4.66
N LEU A 8 -4.28 4.02 -3.48
CA LEU A 8 -3.73 4.46 -2.21
C LEU A 8 -2.57 3.54 -1.82
N ILE A 9 -1.40 4.10 -1.59
CA ILE A 9 -0.23 3.37 -1.10
C ILE A 9 0.03 3.78 0.35
N MET A 10 0.04 2.80 1.25
CA MET A 10 0.21 3.00 2.68
C MET A 10 1.38 2.20 3.23
N ASP A 11 2.19 2.83 4.07
CA ASP A 11 3.17 2.19 4.93
C ASP A 11 2.54 1.95 6.30
N MET A 12 2.17 0.69 6.56
CA MET A 12 1.59 0.26 7.83
C MET A 12 2.65 -0.24 8.82
N GLU A 13 3.91 -0.36 8.41
CA GLU A 13 4.98 -0.87 9.27
C GLU A 13 5.53 0.25 10.16
N ASN A 14 5.52 1.49 9.68
CA ASN A 14 6.23 2.60 10.32
C ASN A 14 5.34 3.66 11.01
N GLY A 15 4.01 3.50 11.08
CA GLY A 15 3.15 4.52 11.70
C GLY A 15 1.68 4.16 11.94
N ASP A 16 1.01 4.98 12.76
CA ASP A 16 -0.44 4.91 13.00
C ASP A 16 -1.20 5.69 11.92
N CYS A 17 -1.70 4.96 10.94
CA CYS A 17 -2.49 5.49 9.83
C CYS A 17 -3.90 5.96 10.18
N THR A 18 -4.42 5.63 11.37
CA THR A 18 -5.85 5.80 11.70
C THR A 18 -6.31 7.25 11.56
N LYS A 19 -5.47 8.21 11.94
CA LYS A 19 -5.77 9.65 11.91
C LYS A 19 -5.94 10.20 10.50
N LEU A 20 -5.40 9.53 9.47
CA LEU A 20 -5.43 9.99 8.09
C LEU A 20 -6.56 9.37 7.27
N ILE A 21 -7.17 8.29 7.76
CA ILE A 21 -8.25 7.59 7.06
C ILE A 21 -9.41 8.53 6.73
N GLY A 22 -9.82 9.41 7.65
CA GLY A 22 -10.89 10.38 7.38
C GLY A 22 -10.61 11.25 6.14
N LYS A 23 -9.40 11.83 6.07
CA LYS A 23 -8.96 12.63 4.92
C LYS A 23 -8.92 11.82 3.62
N ILE A 24 -8.46 10.58 3.68
CA ILE A 24 -8.42 9.66 2.53
C ILE A 24 -9.84 9.42 2.01
N LEU A 25 -10.77 9.11 2.90
CA LEU A 25 -12.17 8.86 2.54
C LEU A 25 -12.82 10.09 1.93
N ASP A 26 -12.57 11.28 2.48
CA ASP A 26 -13.09 12.54 1.93
C ASP A 26 -12.63 12.76 0.49
N VAL A 27 -11.34 12.54 0.21
CA VAL A 27 -10.78 12.65 -1.14
C VAL A 27 -11.45 11.66 -2.09
N VAL A 28 -11.55 10.38 -1.70
CA VAL A 28 -12.13 9.35 -2.57
C VAL A 28 -13.61 9.60 -2.84
N ASN A 29 -14.37 10.03 -1.82
CA ASN A 29 -15.79 10.35 -1.93
C ASN A 29 -16.04 11.57 -2.82
N ASN A 30 -15.19 12.60 -2.73
CA ASN A 30 -15.27 13.79 -3.58
C ASN A 30 -15.14 13.46 -5.07
N PHE A 31 -14.27 12.50 -5.41
CA PHE A 31 -14.11 12.03 -6.79
C PHE A 31 -15.11 10.95 -7.19
N LYS A 32 -15.86 10.36 -6.23
CA LYS A 32 -16.70 9.17 -6.44
C LYS A 32 -15.92 8.03 -7.13
N ALA A 33 -14.65 7.91 -6.77
CA ALA A 33 -13.73 6.98 -7.39
C ALA A 33 -13.71 5.62 -6.69
N SER A 34 -13.36 4.58 -7.44
CA SER A 34 -12.96 3.29 -6.88
C SER A 34 -11.60 3.39 -6.19
N LEU A 35 -11.42 2.61 -5.11
CA LEU A 35 -10.22 2.64 -4.29
C LEU A 35 -9.54 1.26 -4.27
N ASP A 36 -8.31 1.23 -4.74
CA ASP A 36 -7.36 0.14 -4.53
C ASP A 36 -6.35 0.60 -3.48
N VAL A 37 -6.04 -0.27 -2.51
CA VAL A 37 -5.11 0.03 -1.42
C VAL A 37 -3.95 -0.95 -1.48
N LEU A 38 -2.73 -0.42 -1.61
CA LEU A 38 -1.48 -1.17 -1.61
C LEU A 38 -0.76 -1.00 -0.27
N VAL A 39 -0.37 -2.12 0.31
CA VAL A 39 0.58 -2.21 1.42
C VAL A 39 1.66 -3.23 1.06
N VAL A 40 2.92 -2.81 1.10
CA VAL A 40 4.07 -3.69 0.89
C VAL A 40 4.74 -3.93 2.25
N LEU A 41 4.87 -5.20 2.63
CA LEU A 41 5.50 -5.63 3.88
C LEU A 41 6.98 -5.93 3.64
N GLU A 42 7.78 -4.88 3.45
CA GLU A 42 9.21 -5.00 3.17
C GLU A 42 9.99 -5.59 4.35
N SER A 43 9.54 -5.37 5.59
CA SER A 43 10.19 -5.95 6.76
C SER A 43 10.18 -7.49 6.73
N VAL A 44 9.09 -8.10 6.25
CA VAL A 44 8.95 -9.55 6.14
C VAL A 44 9.91 -10.09 5.07
N LYS A 45 10.03 -9.40 3.93
CA LYS A 45 11.00 -9.74 2.87
C LYS A 45 12.44 -9.66 3.39
N LYS A 46 12.78 -8.62 4.16
CA LYS A 46 14.11 -8.48 4.77
C LYS A 46 14.43 -9.62 5.73
N ILE A 47 13.47 -10.08 6.52
CA ILE A 47 13.66 -11.22 7.42
C ILE A 47 13.85 -12.52 6.61
N GLU A 48 13.08 -12.72 5.55
CA GLU A 48 13.22 -13.85 4.60
C GLU A 48 14.63 -13.88 3.98
N ASP A 49 15.14 -12.72 3.54
CA ASP A 49 16.48 -12.59 2.97
C ASP A 49 17.59 -12.84 3.98
N ILE A 50 17.43 -12.34 5.21
CA ILE A 50 18.36 -12.58 6.31
C ILE A 50 18.42 -14.07 6.62
N ALA A 51 17.27 -14.72 6.83
CA ALA A 51 17.21 -16.15 7.13
C ALA A 51 17.88 -16.98 6.03
N THR A 52 17.58 -16.68 4.77
CA THR A 52 18.18 -17.34 3.60
C THR A 52 19.71 -17.13 3.55
N SER A 53 20.18 -15.91 3.83
CA SER A 53 21.61 -15.57 3.84
C SER A 53 22.40 -16.32 4.92
N PHE A 54 21.75 -16.65 6.04
CA PHE A 54 22.33 -17.46 7.13
C PHE A 54 22.09 -18.96 6.95
N GLY A 55 21.50 -19.41 5.84
CA GLY A 55 21.16 -20.82 5.62
C GLY A 55 20.08 -21.36 6.55
N MET A 56 19.31 -20.47 7.18
CA MET A 56 18.20 -20.83 8.07
C MET A 56 16.90 -20.97 7.27
N PRO A 57 16.05 -21.95 7.59
CA PRO A 57 14.74 -22.05 6.98
C PRO A 57 13.88 -20.86 7.41
N PHE A 58 13.28 -20.17 6.44
CA PHE A 58 12.24 -19.18 6.69
C PHE A 58 10.87 -19.88 6.72
N ASP A 59 10.12 -19.69 7.80
CA ASP A 59 8.80 -20.29 7.95
C ASP A 59 7.77 -19.60 7.02
N PRO A 60 7.22 -20.29 6.00
CA PRO A 60 6.21 -19.71 5.11
C PRO A 60 4.96 -19.23 5.84
N TYR A 61 4.65 -19.82 7.00
CA TYR A 61 3.53 -19.39 7.83
C TYR A 61 3.69 -17.95 8.32
N MET A 62 4.93 -17.49 8.57
CA MET A 62 5.18 -16.09 8.96
C MET A 62 4.78 -15.11 7.87
N LYS A 63 5.04 -15.46 6.60
CA LYS A 63 4.65 -14.65 5.44
C LYS A 63 3.14 -14.56 5.32
N GLU A 64 2.46 -15.72 5.33
CA GLU A 64 1.01 -15.78 5.24
C GLU A 64 0.32 -15.07 6.40
N ASN A 65 0.80 -15.28 7.62
CA ASN A 65 0.22 -14.67 8.81
C ASN A 65 0.40 -13.15 8.78
N SER A 66 1.54 -12.64 8.34
CA SER A 66 1.78 -11.20 8.17
C SER A 66 0.79 -10.59 7.16
N ILE A 67 0.58 -11.24 6.02
CA ILE A 67 -0.41 -10.81 5.01
C ILE A 67 -1.83 -10.81 5.62
N LYS A 68 -2.21 -11.89 6.32
CA LYS A 68 -3.53 -12.01 6.97
C LYS A 68 -3.75 -10.90 8.01
N GLN A 69 -2.76 -10.62 8.86
CA GLN A 69 -2.86 -9.59 9.89
C GLN A 69 -2.94 -8.18 9.29
N ALA A 70 -2.12 -7.86 8.30
CA ALA A 70 -2.17 -6.57 7.61
C ALA A 70 -3.53 -6.37 6.89
N THR A 71 -4.00 -7.39 6.17
CA THR A 71 -5.32 -7.38 5.52
C THR A 71 -6.45 -7.20 6.53
N TYR A 72 -6.37 -7.90 7.67
CA TYR A 72 -7.35 -7.76 8.74
C TYR A 72 -7.39 -6.32 9.27
N LYS A 73 -6.24 -5.72 9.57
CA LYS A 73 -6.16 -4.32 10.01
C LYS A 73 -6.75 -3.35 8.98
N LEU A 74 -6.39 -3.50 7.71
CA LEU A 74 -6.94 -2.68 6.62
C LEU A 74 -8.48 -2.75 6.56
N LYS A 75 -9.05 -3.95 6.63
CA LYS A 75 -10.51 -4.13 6.65
C LYS A 75 -11.21 -3.45 7.84
N HIS A 76 -10.51 -3.22 8.94
CA HIS A 76 -11.03 -2.49 10.10
C HIS A 76 -10.83 -0.97 10.01
N LEU A 77 -9.85 -0.52 9.22
CA LEU A 77 -9.61 0.90 8.97
C LEU A 77 -10.64 1.49 8.01
N PHE A 78 -11.04 0.75 6.98
CA PHE A 78 -11.97 1.25 5.96
C PHE A 78 -13.43 0.89 6.26
N PRO A 79 -14.40 1.77 5.91
CA PRO A 79 -15.82 1.48 6.10
C PRO A 79 -16.28 0.26 5.27
N LYS A 80 -17.05 -0.65 5.89
CA LYS A 80 -17.52 -1.90 5.26
C LYS A 80 -18.37 -1.72 4.00
N HIS A 81 -19.00 -0.55 3.83
CA HIS A 81 -19.87 -0.26 2.69
C HIS A 81 -19.09 0.27 1.47
N MET A 82 -17.78 0.52 1.62
CA MET A 82 -16.93 0.97 0.55
C MET A 82 -16.33 -0.24 -0.18
N ASN A 83 -16.42 -0.26 -1.51
CA ASN A 83 -15.78 -1.30 -2.31
C ASN A 83 -14.29 -0.98 -2.44
N VAL A 84 -13.49 -1.56 -1.54
CA VAL A 84 -12.04 -1.37 -1.47
C VAL A 84 -11.34 -2.67 -1.79
N ASN A 85 -10.45 -2.64 -2.79
CA ASN A 85 -9.57 -3.76 -3.12
C ASN A 85 -8.25 -3.63 -2.37
N PHE A 86 -7.90 -4.64 -1.56
CA PHE A 86 -6.67 -4.65 -0.79
C PHE A 86 -5.60 -5.49 -1.47
N HIS A 87 -4.48 -4.85 -1.78
CA HIS A 87 -3.26 -5.43 -2.33
C HIS A 87 -2.20 -5.46 -1.23
N VAL A 88 -2.13 -6.57 -0.49
CA VAL A 88 -1.09 -6.77 0.53
C VAL A 88 -0.01 -7.67 -0.05
N LYS A 89 1.20 -7.13 -0.22
CA LYS A 89 2.34 -7.80 -0.87
C LYS A 89 3.51 -7.93 0.09
N VAL A 90 4.35 -8.95 -0.15
CA VAL A 90 5.62 -9.16 0.57
C VAL A 90 6.70 -9.22 -0.50
N GLY A 91 7.55 -8.20 -0.55
CA GLY A 91 8.55 -8.02 -1.59
C GLY A 91 9.20 -6.65 -1.48
N ASP A 92 10.01 -6.31 -2.48
CA ASP A 92 10.61 -4.98 -2.60
C ASP A 92 9.54 -3.96 -3.04
N PHE A 93 9.51 -2.79 -2.40
CA PHE A 93 8.47 -1.79 -2.65
C PHE A 93 8.38 -1.39 -4.12
N ASP A 94 9.51 -1.11 -4.78
CA ASP A 94 9.53 -0.62 -6.16
C ASP A 94 8.93 -1.66 -7.14
N GLU A 95 9.21 -2.95 -6.93
CA GLU A 95 8.71 -4.02 -7.80
C GLU A 95 7.21 -4.23 -7.60
N GLU A 96 6.78 -4.39 -6.35
CA GLU A 96 5.38 -4.66 -6.01
C GLU A 96 4.48 -3.45 -6.34
N ALA A 97 4.93 -2.23 -6.04
CA ALA A 97 4.21 -1.02 -6.38
C ALA A 97 4.07 -0.85 -7.89
N GLN A 98 5.11 -1.17 -8.67
CA GLN A 98 5.02 -1.11 -10.12
C GLN A 98 4.09 -2.18 -10.70
N ALA A 99 4.11 -3.40 -10.15
CA ALA A 99 3.22 -4.47 -10.56
C ALA A 99 1.74 -4.09 -10.33
N VAL A 100 1.41 -3.66 -9.11
CA VAL A 100 0.04 -3.25 -8.75
C VAL A 100 -0.39 -1.99 -9.52
N TYR A 101 0.51 -1.03 -9.73
CA TYR A 101 0.22 0.13 -10.56
C TYR A 101 -0.18 -0.25 -11.99
N LYS A 102 0.52 -1.21 -12.61
CA LYS A 102 0.20 -1.71 -13.96
C LYS A 102 -1.13 -2.47 -13.98
N GLU A 103 -1.40 -3.25 -12.93
CA GLU A 103 -2.65 -4.02 -12.78
C GLU A 103 -3.86 -3.09 -12.64
N VAL A 104 -3.79 -2.13 -11.73
CA VAL A 104 -4.89 -1.20 -11.42
C VAL A 104 -5.06 -0.15 -12.53
N ASN A 105 -3.93 0.32 -13.08
CA ASN A 105 -3.82 1.48 -13.98
C ASN A 105 -4.61 2.69 -13.44
N PRO A 106 -4.20 3.26 -12.30
CA PRO A 106 -4.96 4.31 -11.63
C PRO A 106 -4.91 5.65 -12.38
N ASP A 107 -5.91 6.48 -12.13
CA ASP A 107 -5.94 7.87 -12.60
C ASP A 107 -5.21 8.81 -11.64
N MET A 108 -5.09 8.41 -10.38
CA MET A 108 -4.47 9.17 -9.31
C MET A 108 -3.87 8.24 -8.26
N ILE A 109 -2.76 8.67 -7.66
CA ILE A 109 -2.11 7.95 -6.57
C ILE A 109 -2.22 8.79 -5.30
N LEU A 110 -2.67 8.17 -4.22
CA LEU A 110 -2.62 8.73 -2.87
C LEU A 110 -1.48 8.08 -2.11
N LEU A 111 -0.68 8.89 -1.43
CA LEU A 111 0.38 8.41 -0.54
C LEU A 111 0.04 8.85 0.88
N ALA A 112 -0.08 7.90 1.81
CA ALA A 112 -0.43 8.18 3.20
C ALA A 112 0.40 7.34 4.16
N CYS A 113 0.58 7.85 5.39
CA CYS A 113 1.33 7.20 6.47
C CYS A 113 2.80 6.89 6.21
N ASN A 114 3.30 7.23 5.04
CA ASN A 114 4.68 7.02 4.68
C ASN A 114 5.53 8.09 5.38
N ASN A 115 6.51 7.68 6.19
CA ASN A 115 7.72 8.49 6.26
C ASN A 115 8.23 8.56 4.83
N PHE A 116 8.29 9.75 4.23
CA PHE A 116 8.66 9.94 2.82
C PHE A 116 9.99 9.27 2.50
N ASN A 117 9.93 7.99 2.17
CA ASN A 117 11.10 7.20 1.90
C ASN A 117 11.55 7.54 0.47
N LYS A 118 12.85 7.41 0.21
CA LYS A 118 13.44 7.78 -1.09
C LYS A 118 12.77 7.04 -2.25
N ASP A 119 12.28 5.83 -2.01
CA ASP A 119 11.73 4.95 -3.04
C ASP A 119 10.33 5.38 -3.50
N ILE A 120 9.48 5.88 -2.59
CA ILE A 120 8.20 6.50 -2.95
C ILE A 120 8.41 7.74 -3.84
N SER A 121 9.47 8.51 -3.61
CA SER A 121 9.80 9.68 -4.44
C SER A 121 10.29 9.31 -5.85
N LYS A 122 10.90 8.13 -6.01
CA LYS A 122 11.30 7.60 -7.33
C LYS A 122 10.06 7.06 -8.05
N PHE A 123 9.28 6.23 -7.36
CA PHE A 123 8.03 5.69 -7.87
C PHE A 123 7.11 6.81 -8.35
N SER A 124 6.95 7.87 -7.55
CA SER A 124 6.12 9.03 -7.88
C SER A 124 6.53 9.73 -9.18
N LYS A 125 7.83 9.79 -9.47
CA LYS A 125 8.35 10.41 -10.70
C LYS A 125 8.14 9.51 -11.93
N SER A 126 8.05 8.20 -11.73
CA SER A 126 7.99 7.21 -12.81
C SER A 126 6.59 7.00 -13.40
N THR A 127 5.52 7.28 -12.64
CA THR A 127 4.15 6.94 -13.04
C THR A 127 3.51 7.97 -13.97
N GLY A 128 3.96 9.23 -13.94
CA GLY A 128 3.38 10.32 -14.74
C GLY A 128 1.92 10.67 -14.38
N LYS A 129 1.39 10.09 -13.29
CA LYS A 129 0.03 10.35 -12.79
C LYS A 129 0.06 11.45 -11.73
N PRO A 130 -1.07 12.12 -11.48
CA PRO A 130 -1.25 13.00 -10.33
C PRO A 130 -1.07 12.23 -9.02
N ILE A 131 -0.32 12.84 -8.10
CA ILE A 131 0.01 12.24 -6.81
C ILE A 131 -0.37 13.23 -5.73
N LEU A 132 -1.14 12.75 -4.75
CA LEU A 132 -1.49 13.53 -3.57
C LEU A 132 -0.90 12.89 -2.33
N LEU A 133 -0.26 13.73 -1.54
CA LEU A 133 0.38 13.39 -0.28
C LEU A 133 -0.59 13.72 0.85
N ILE A 134 -0.90 12.73 1.68
CA ILE A 134 -1.81 12.90 2.82
C ILE A 134 -0.98 12.74 4.11
N ASN A 135 -0.76 13.87 4.77
CA ASN A 135 -0.09 14.02 6.07
C ASN A 135 -1.07 14.51 7.16
#